data_AF-A0A941IA25-F1
#
_entry.id   AF-A0A941IA25-F1
#
_cell.length_a   1.000
_cell.length_b   1.000
_cell.length_c   1.000
_cell.angle_alpha   90.00
_cell.angle_beta   90.00
_cell.angle_gamma   90.00
#
_symmetry.space_group_name_H-M   'P 1'
#
loop_
_entity.id
_entity.type
_entity.pdbx_description
1 polymer ?
#
loop_
_entity_poly.entity_id
_entity_poly.type
_entity_poly.pdbx_seq_one_letter_code
_entity_poly.pdbx_strand_id
1 'polypeptide(L)'
;QTWRERIISSGQKDPLVCSHCDNYYEYKGEVCLENGKLEIKIALTKEARNYLERLIHYRTDQQTTQKREEEKRNRSLTSKEDLRQLSLFHVS
;
A
#
# COMPACT_ATOMS: atom_id res chain seq x y z
N GLN A 1 -6.86 -19.19 13.21
CA GLN A 1 -5.41 -19.04 12.99
C GLN A 1 -5.06 -17.56 13.07
N THR A 2 -4.09 -17.18 13.90
CA THR A 2 -3.63 -15.80 14.09
C THR A 2 -2.78 -15.33 12.90
N TRP A 3 -2.56 -14.01 12.77
CA TRP A 3 -1.63 -13.48 11.75
C TRP A 3 -0.22 -14.10 11.87
N ARG A 4 0.34 -14.15 13.08
CA ARG A 4 1.65 -14.77 13.34
C ARG A 4 1.69 -16.24 12.94
N GLU A 5 0.67 -17.01 13.33
CA GLU A 5 0.57 -18.43 12.95
C GLU A 5 0.56 -18.61 11.43
N ARG A 6 -0.13 -17.73 10.69
CA ARG A 6 -0.15 -17.78 9.22
C ARG A 6 1.23 -17.52 8.61
N ILE A 7 1.97 -16.55 9.13
CA ILE A 7 3.33 -16.23 8.68
C ILE A 7 4.30 -17.39 8.96
N ILE A 8 4.24 -17.98 10.15
CA ILE A 8 5.09 -19.13 10.49
C ILE A 8 4.72 -20.34 9.63
N SER A 9 3.42 -20.57 9.40
CA SER A 9 2.95 -21.70 8.59
C SER A 9 3.30 -21.56 7.10
N SER A 10 3.51 -20.35 6.58
CA SER A 10 3.99 -20.14 5.21
C SER A 10 5.50 -20.38 5.06
N GLY A 11 6.18 -20.80 6.13
CA GLY A 11 7.63 -21.04 6.15
C GLY A 11 8.47 -19.78 6.37
N GLN A 12 7.83 -18.64 6.67
CA GLN A 12 8.56 -17.41 6.99
C GLN A 12 9.03 -17.42 8.45
N LYS A 13 10.11 -16.67 8.71
CA LYS A 13 10.61 -16.46 10.08
C LYS A 13 9.57 -15.72 10.90
N ASP A 14 9.55 -16.01 12.20
CA ASP A 14 8.64 -15.35 13.15
C ASP A 14 8.82 -13.82 13.10
N PRO A 15 7.77 -13.07 12.75
CA PRO A 15 7.88 -11.61 12.60
C PRO A 15 8.11 -10.89 13.94
N LEU A 16 7.92 -11.57 15.07
CA LEU A 16 8.21 -11.01 16.39
C LEU A 16 9.66 -11.26 16.84
N VAL A 17 10.49 -11.95 16.06
CA VAL A 17 11.90 -12.13 16.39
C VAL A 17 12.75 -11.16 15.57
N CYS A 18 13.59 -10.38 16.26
CA CYS A 18 14.54 -9.50 15.60
C CYS A 18 15.61 -10.32 14.87
N SER A 19 15.78 -10.10 13.56
CA SER A 19 16.76 -10.82 12.74
C SER A 19 18.23 -10.51 13.06
N HIS A 20 18.49 -9.48 13.89
CA HIS A 20 19.85 -9.02 14.19
C HIS A 20 20.34 -9.45 15.57
N CYS A 21 19.45 -9.51 16.57
CA CYS A 21 19.82 -9.75 17.96
C CYS A 21 18.99 -10.85 18.64
N ASP A 22 18.12 -11.53 17.87
CA ASP A 22 17.23 -12.61 18.33
C ASP A 22 16.30 -12.23 19.51
N ASN A 23 16.23 -10.94 19.85
CA ASN A 23 15.29 -10.42 20.83
C ASN A 23 13.85 -10.54 20.32
N TYR A 24 12.94 -10.79 21.25
CA TYR A 24 11.52 -10.95 20.97
C TYR A 24 10.77 -9.62 21.16
N TYR A 25 10.06 -9.19 20.13
CA TYR A 25 9.19 -8.02 20.16
C TYR A 25 7.85 -8.34 20.81
N GLU A 26 7.35 -7.39 21.59
CA GLU A 26 6.00 -7.48 22.12
C GLU A 26 4.97 -7.12 21.03
N TYR A 27 3.99 -7.99 20.82
CA TYR A 27 2.88 -7.69 19.93
C TYR A 27 2.02 -6.58 20.51
N LYS A 28 1.75 -5.51 19.74
CA LYS A 28 0.96 -4.36 20.20
C LYS A 28 -0.32 -4.12 19.41
N GLY A 29 -0.50 -4.76 18.26
CA GLY A 29 -1.71 -4.62 17.46
C GLY A 29 -1.53 -4.99 15.99
N GLU A 30 -2.63 -4.96 15.25
CA GLU A 30 -2.65 -5.28 13.82
C GLU A 30 -3.72 -4.49 13.06
N VAL A 31 -3.45 -4.32 11.77
CA VAL A 31 -4.35 -3.68 10.80
C VAL A 31 -4.61 -4.67 9.68
N CYS A 32 -5.86 -4.78 9.27
CA CYS A 32 -6.27 -5.64 8.16
C CYS A 32 -6.94 -4.82 7.06
N LEU A 33 -6.83 -5.29 5.82
CA LEU A 33 -7.56 -4.71 4.70
C LEU A 33 -8.96 -5.33 4.66
N GLU A 34 -9.98 -4.51 4.85
CA GLU A 34 -11.38 -4.91 4.88
C GLU A 34 -12.15 -3.98 3.94
N ASN A 35 -12.89 -4.54 2.98
CA ASN A 35 -13.65 -3.75 2.00
C ASN A 35 -12.82 -2.65 1.30
N GLY A 36 -11.53 -2.93 1.06
CA GLY A 36 -10.61 -1.99 0.43
C GLY A 36 -10.09 -0.88 1.33
N LYS A 37 -10.38 -0.91 2.63
CA LYS A 37 -9.88 0.05 3.63
C LYS A 37 -9.04 -0.64 4.69
N LEU A 38 -7.99 0.03 5.15
CA LEU A 38 -7.18 -0.46 6.26
C LEU A 38 -7.91 -0.17 7.57
N GLU A 39 -8.22 -1.22 8.33
CA GLU A 39 -8.91 -1.14 9.61
C GLU A 39 -8.08 -1.73 10.73
N ILE A 40 -8.05 -1.06 11.89
CA ILE A 40 -7.39 -1.57 13.10
C ILE A 40 -8.27 -2.67 13.69
N LYS A 41 -7.78 -3.91 13.70
CA LYS A 41 -8.48 -5.04 14.34
C LYS A 41 -8.12 -5.17 15.82
N ILE A 42 -6.85 -4.96 16.15
CA ILE A 42 -6.33 -5.09 17.51
C ILE A 42 -5.39 -3.92 17.78
N ALA A 43 -5.54 -3.29 18.94
CA ALA A 43 -4.57 -2.36 19.51
C ALA A 43 -4.58 -2.53 21.03
N LEU A 44 -3.46 -2.99 21.59
CA LEU A 44 -3.36 -3.31 23.02
C LEU A 44 -3.16 -2.08 23.90
N THR A 45 -2.65 -0.99 23.33
CA THR A 45 -2.43 0.27 24.05
C THR A 45 -2.91 1.47 23.23
N LYS A 46 -3.10 2.60 23.90
CA LYS A 46 -3.47 3.86 23.26
C LYS A 46 -2.37 4.33 22.30
N GLU A 47 -1.12 4.17 22.67
CA GLU A 47 0.05 4.51 21.86
C GLU A 47 0.09 3.67 20.58
N ALA A 48 -0.15 2.36 20.71
CA ALA A 48 -0.23 1.46 19.57
C ALA A 48 -1.36 1.87 18.62
N ARG A 49 -2.54 2.18 19.15
CA ARG A 49 -3.66 2.66 18.35
C ARG A 49 -3.31 3.95 17.60
N ASN A 50 -2.80 4.96 18.30
CA ASN A 50 -2.41 6.23 17.70
C ASN A 50 -1.36 6.05 16.59
N TYR A 51 -0.39 5.15 16.80
CA TYR A 51 0.61 4.83 15.78
C TYR A 51 0.00 4.19 14.54
N LEU A 52 -0.89 3.21 14.72
CA LEU A 52 -1.57 2.54 13.62
C LEU A 52 -2.47 3.50 12.83
N GLU A 53 -3.20 4.39 13.50
CA GLU A 53 -4.03 5.42 12.85
C GLU A 53 -3.18 6.35 11.96
N ARG A 54 -2.02 6.79 12.45
CA ARG A 54 -1.06 7.61 11.67
C ARG A 54 -0.53 6.86 10.45
N LEU A 55 -0.18 5.58 10.61
CA LEU A 55 0.30 4.74 9.50
C LEU A 55 -0.76 4.57 8.41
N ILE A 56 -2.01 4.35 8.80
CA ILE A 56 -3.14 4.22 7.87
C ILE A 56 -3.33 5.53 7.09
N HIS A 57 -3.34 6.67 7.78
CA HIS A 57 -3.45 7.99 7.16
C HIS A 57 -2.33 8.22 6.14
N TYR A 58 -1.07 8.03 6.56
CA TYR A 58 0.10 8.23 5.71
C TYR A 58 0.04 7.37 4.43
N ARG A 59 -0.30 6.07 4.56
CA ARG A 59 -0.42 5.19 3.38
C ARG A 59 -1.56 5.59 2.44
N THR A 60 -2.68 6.04 2.99
CA THR A 60 -3.85 6.45 2.20
C THR A 60 -3.56 7.73 1.41
N ASP A 61 -2.86 8.69 2.03
CA ASP A 61 -2.43 9.93 1.36
C ASP A 61 -1.42 9.66 0.24
N GLN A 62 -0.47 8.76 0.48
CA GLN A 62 0.49 8.35 -0.55
C GLN A 62 -0.19 7.73 -1.75
N GLN A 63 -1.14 6.81 -1.54
CA GLN A 63 -1.91 6.24 -2.65
C GLN A 63 -2.69 7.30 -3.42
N THR A 64 -3.28 8.28 -2.72
CA THR A 64 -4.01 9.38 -3.34
C THR A 64 -3.10 10.26 -4.19
N THR A 65 -1.88 10.50 -3.70
CA THR A 65 -0.87 11.31 -4.40
C THR A 65 -0.36 10.62 -5.65
N GLN A 66 -0.01 9.33 -5.55
CA GLN A 66 0.45 8.51 -6.67
C GLN A 66 -0.61 8.43 -7.78
N LYS A 67 -1.89 8.19 -7.42
CA LYS A 67 -2.99 8.17 -8.40
C LYS A 67 -3.12 9.50 -9.15
N ARG A 68 -2.98 10.63 -8.46
CA ARG A 68 -3.05 11.96 -9.09
C ARG A 68 -1.88 12.22 -10.06
N GLU A 69 -0.68 11.72 -9.74
CA GLU A 69 0.47 11.85 -10.63
C GLU A 69 0.35 10.97 -11.88
N GLU A 70 -0.16 9.75 -11.70
CA GLU A 70 -0.42 8.82 -12.81
C GLU A 70 -1.53 9.34 -13.74
N GLU A 71 -2.64 9.87 -13.21
CA GLU A 71 -3.68 10.53 -14.00
C GLU A 71 -3.16 11.73 -14.80
N LYS A 72 -2.32 12.58 -14.19
CA LYS A 72 -1.67 13.70 -14.91
C LYS A 72 -0.76 13.20 -16.04
N ARG A 73 -0.01 12.12 -15.80
CA ARG A 73 0.86 11.51 -16.80
C ARG A 73 0.05 10.91 -17.95
N ASN A 74 -1.00 10.16 -17.64
CA ASN A 74 -1.88 9.54 -18.63
C ASN A 74 -2.62 10.59 -19.47
N ARG A 75 -3.09 11.69 -18.87
CA ARG A 75 -3.71 12.81 -19.59
C ARG A 75 -2.74 13.53 -20.53
N SER A 76 -1.45 13.59 -20.19
CA SER A 76 -0.40 14.15 -21.05
C SER A 76 0.01 13.22 -22.21
N LEU A 77 -0.24 11.91 -22.08
CA LEU A 77 0.02 10.91 -23.10
C LEU A 77 -1.12 10.89 -24.13
N THR A 78 -2.38 10.91 -23.69
CA THR A 78 -3.55 10.96 -24.58
C THR A 78 -3.59 12.25 -25.42
N SER A 79 -3.15 13.39 -24.88
CA SER A 79 -3.09 14.64 -25.66
C SER A 79 -1.97 14.67 -26.72
N LYS A 80 -1.05 13.70 -26.71
CA LYS A 80 0.00 13.56 -27.75
C LYS A 80 -0.37 12.55 -28.85
N GLU A 81 -1.37 11.69 -28.62
CA GLU A 81 -1.87 10.75 -29.62
C GLU A 81 -2.80 11.40 -30.65
N ASP A 82 -3.53 12.46 -30.29
CA ASP A 82 -4.37 13.22 -31.24
C ASP A 82 -3.57 14.02 -32.29
N LEU A 83 -2.25 14.16 -32.14
CA LEU A 83 -1.38 14.84 -33.10
C LEU A 83 -0.73 13.91 -34.14
N ARG A 84 -1.09 12.63 -34.19
CA ARG A 84 -0.52 11.65 -35.15
C ARG A 84 -1.50 11.11 -36.20
N GLN A 85 -2.64 11.75 -36.43
CA GLN A 85 -3.37 11.56 -37.68
C GLN A 85 -2.82 12.52 -38.75
N LEU A 86 -1.61 12.24 -39.24
CA LEU A 86 -1.13 12.84 -40.47
C LEU A 86 -1.85 12.16 -41.65
N SER A 87 -2.64 12.97 -42.35
CA SER A 87 -3.38 12.65 -43.56
C SER A 87 -2.50 11.98 -44.62
N LEU A 88 -2.87 10.76 -45.01
CA LEU A 88 -2.45 10.17 -46.28
C LEU A 88 -3.11 10.98 -47.41
N PHE A 89 -2.38 11.96 -47.95
CA PHE A 89 -2.76 12.59 -49.20
C PHE A 89 -2.62 11.55 -50.32
N HIS A 90 -3.75 11.23 -50.94
CA HIS A 90 -3.83 10.53 -52.21
C HIS A 90 -3.34 11.46 -53.31
N VAL A 91 -2.34 11.04 -54.10
CA VAL A 91 -1.98 11.71 -55.36
C VAL A 91 -1.75 10.63 -56.42
N SER A 92 -2.74 10.58 -57.34
CA SER A 92 -2.81 10.09 -58.73
C SER A 92 -1.93 8.92 -59.18
#